data_AF-A0A1S3RXR4-F1
#
_entry.id   AF-A0A1S3RXR4-F1
#
_cell.length_a   1.000
_cell.length_b   1.000
_cell.length_c   1.000
_cell.angle_alpha   90.00
_cell.angle_beta   90.00
_cell.angle_gamma   90.00
#
_symmetry.space_group_name_H-M   'P 1'
#
loop_
_entity.id
_entity.type
_entity.pdbx_description
1 polymer ?
#
loop_
_entity_poly.entity_id
_entity_poly.type
_entity_poly.pdbx_seq_one_letter_code
_entity_poly.pdbx_strand_id
1 'polypeptide(L)'
;MNPIDISTSGLGKVKSTRPCPSNMKSMERELHCPVCTEMVKQPIILPCQHSVCLLCAAEVLIQRGYPPPDLPPEPNSPAASPNTRSPRGARRPPPKTTDRLDRVLRPGFGTYPGRRRKDMSPAPMLFPCPSCHKEVELGERGLTDCLRNLTLERIVERYRHTVSLGSVAIMCGFCKAPQSLEATKGCADCRSNFCNECFKLYHPWGTLRSQHEHILPTNNFRPKSLSL
;
A
#
# COMPACT_ATOMS: atom_id res chain seq x y z
N MET A 1 33.84 -59.77 -31.51
CA MET A 1 32.56 -60.12 -30.85
C MET A 1 32.86 -60.25 -29.37
N ASN A 2 32.33 -59.50 -28.42
CA ASN A 2 31.06 -58.76 -28.29
C ASN A 2 31.28 -57.42 -27.57
N PRO A 3 30.40 -56.42 -27.79
CA PRO A 3 30.47 -55.12 -27.12
C PRO A 3 30.00 -55.20 -25.66
N ILE A 4 30.57 -54.34 -24.82
CA ILE A 4 30.23 -54.18 -23.41
C ILE A 4 29.01 -53.27 -23.30
N ASP A 5 27.93 -53.80 -22.72
CA ASP A 5 26.74 -53.06 -22.32
C ASP A 5 27.07 -52.01 -21.26
N ILE A 6 26.86 -50.73 -21.58
CA ILE A 6 26.80 -49.65 -20.58
C ILE A 6 25.35 -49.21 -20.45
N SER A 7 24.69 -49.81 -19.47
CA SER A 7 23.40 -49.43 -18.93
C SER A 7 23.45 -48.00 -18.40
N THR A 8 22.84 -47.05 -19.11
CA THR A 8 22.61 -45.69 -18.60
C THR A 8 21.22 -45.61 -17.97
N SER A 9 21.12 -46.12 -16.75
CA SER A 9 20.01 -45.84 -15.83
C SER A 9 20.19 -44.47 -15.20
N GLY A 10 19.23 -43.56 -15.38
CA GLY A 10 19.23 -42.30 -14.62
C GLY A 10 18.42 -41.17 -15.24
N LEU A 11 17.17 -41.42 -15.63
CA LEU A 11 16.23 -40.33 -15.96
C LEU A 11 15.82 -39.63 -14.64
N GLY A 12 16.69 -38.76 -14.14
CA GLY A 12 16.38 -37.84 -13.07
C GLY A 12 15.24 -36.91 -13.52
N LYS A 13 14.02 -37.18 -13.06
CA LYS A 13 12.88 -36.25 -13.16
C LYS A 13 13.26 -34.96 -12.44
N VAL A 14 13.76 -33.98 -13.18
CA VAL A 14 13.86 -32.59 -12.71
C VAL A 14 12.42 -32.13 -12.50
N LYS A 15 11.96 -32.13 -11.24
CA LYS A 15 10.69 -31.53 -10.86
C LYS A 15 10.83 -30.03 -11.12
N SER A 16 10.26 -29.59 -12.25
CA SER A 16 9.95 -28.19 -12.49
C SER A 16 9.16 -27.68 -11.28
N THR A 17 9.81 -26.92 -10.41
CA THR A 17 9.15 -26.21 -9.31
C THR A 17 8.40 -25.02 -9.89
N ARG A 18 7.35 -25.32 -10.68
CA ARG A 18 6.25 -24.39 -10.85
C ARG A 18 5.76 -24.03 -9.45
N PRO A 19 5.51 -22.76 -9.11
CA PRO A 19 4.69 -22.45 -7.97
C PRO A 19 3.38 -23.21 -8.15
N CYS A 20 3.05 -24.11 -7.23
CA CYS A 20 1.79 -24.81 -7.30
C CYS A 20 0.66 -23.76 -7.37
N PRO A 21 -0.34 -23.91 -8.25
CA PRO A 21 -1.46 -22.96 -8.32
C PRO A 21 -2.22 -22.85 -6.99
N SER A 22 -2.04 -23.82 -6.07
CA SER A 22 -2.51 -23.75 -4.69
C SER A 22 -1.76 -22.71 -3.83
N ASN A 23 -0.47 -22.49 -4.06
CA ASN A 23 0.35 -21.54 -3.30
C ASN A 23 0.02 -20.08 -3.66
N MET A 24 -0.23 -19.81 -4.95
CA MET A 24 -0.64 -18.48 -5.43
C MET A 24 -2.00 -18.05 -4.87
N LYS A 25 -2.92 -19.01 -4.69
CA LYS A 25 -4.24 -18.79 -4.08
C LYS A 25 -4.17 -18.59 -2.56
N SER A 26 -3.18 -19.19 -1.89
CA SER A 26 -2.95 -18.96 -0.45
C SER A 26 -2.44 -17.54 -0.22
N MET A 27 -1.45 -17.11 -1.01
CA MET A 27 -0.92 -15.74 -0.96
C MET A 27 -1.98 -14.68 -1.31
N GLU A 28 -2.90 -14.97 -2.23
CA GLU A 28 -3.98 -14.05 -2.62
C GLU A 28 -4.83 -13.59 -1.43
N ARG A 29 -5.25 -14.55 -0.59
CA ARG A 29 -6.12 -14.28 0.56
C ARG A 29 -5.44 -13.42 1.62
N GLU A 30 -4.13 -13.57 1.77
CA GLU A 30 -3.32 -12.78 2.71
C GLU A 30 -3.15 -11.32 2.26
N LEU A 31 -3.33 -11.05 0.95
CA LEU A 31 -3.20 -9.71 0.36
C LEU A 31 -4.53 -8.96 0.23
N HIS A 32 -5.62 -9.51 0.76
CA HIS A 32 -6.94 -8.90 0.72
C HIS A 32 -7.22 -8.04 1.94
N CYS A 33 -7.98 -6.96 1.73
CA CYS A 33 -8.40 -6.09 2.80
C CYS A 33 -9.51 -6.79 3.61
N PRO A 34 -9.45 -6.82 4.95
CA PRO A 34 -10.49 -7.43 5.77
C PRO A 34 -11.83 -6.68 5.74
N VAL A 35 -11.88 -5.47 5.17
CA VAL A 35 -13.11 -4.67 5.05
C VAL A 35 -13.78 -4.88 3.71
N CYS A 36 -13.09 -4.60 2.59
CA CYS A 36 -13.68 -4.71 1.26
C CYS A 36 -13.46 -6.06 0.58
N THR A 37 -12.68 -6.97 1.16
CA THR A 37 -12.34 -8.31 0.63
C THR A 37 -11.58 -8.33 -0.70
N GLU A 38 -11.27 -7.15 -1.25
CA GLU A 38 -10.45 -6.96 -2.45
C GLU A 38 -8.97 -6.81 -2.10
N MET A 39 -8.10 -6.97 -3.10
CA MET A 39 -6.66 -6.66 -2.97
C MET A 39 -6.46 -5.26 -2.36
N VAL A 40 -5.62 -5.19 -1.34
CA VAL A 40 -5.42 -3.97 -0.54
C VAL A 40 -4.92 -2.81 -1.41
N LYS A 41 -5.54 -1.63 -1.27
CA LYS A 41 -5.21 -0.40 -1.99
C LYS A 41 -4.85 0.70 -1.00
N GLN A 42 -3.71 1.38 -1.22
CA GLN A 42 -3.19 2.43 -0.33
C GLN A 42 -3.28 2.01 1.15
N PRO A 43 -2.60 0.90 1.54
CA PRO A 43 -2.67 0.40 2.91
C PRO A 43 -2.12 1.43 3.89
N ILE A 44 -2.85 1.65 4.98
CA ILE A 44 -2.38 2.35 6.16
C ILE A 44 -2.09 1.37 7.30
N ILE A 45 -1.18 1.71 8.20
CA ILE A 45 -0.83 0.95 9.39
C ILE A 45 -1.54 1.60 10.58
N LEU A 46 -2.45 0.85 11.19
CA LEU A 46 -3.10 1.23 12.45
C LEU A 46 -2.10 1.09 13.61
N PRO A 47 -2.27 1.82 14.74
CA PRO A 47 -1.44 1.68 15.94
C PRO A 47 -1.31 0.23 16.46
N CYS A 48 -2.31 -0.62 16.23
CA CYS A 48 -2.27 -2.05 16.52
C CYS A 48 -1.46 -2.91 15.53
N GLN A 49 -0.70 -2.28 14.61
CA GLN A 49 0.13 -2.89 13.56
C GLN A 49 -0.62 -3.71 12.49
N HIS A 50 -1.93 -3.51 12.32
CA HIS A 50 -2.70 -4.12 11.22
C HIS A 50 -2.85 -3.15 10.06
N SER A 51 -2.97 -3.69 8.84
CA SER A 51 -3.15 -2.90 7.63
C SER A 51 -4.54 -3.02 7.04
N VAL A 52 -5.09 -1.89 6.62
CA VAL A 52 -6.39 -1.75 5.95
C VAL A 52 -6.27 -0.70 4.83
N CYS A 53 -7.16 -0.74 3.84
CA CYS A 53 -7.20 0.32 2.81
C CYS A 53 -7.56 1.66 3.46
N LEU A 54 -6.93 2.75 2.99
CA LEU A 54 -7.24 4.11 3.45
C LEU A 54 -8.74 4.44 3.37
N LEU A 55 -9.36 4.19 2.21
CA LEU A 55 -10.78 4.49 2.00
C LEU A 55 -11.70 3.59 2.84
N CYS A 56 -11.31 2.34 3.08
CA CYS A 56 -12.08 1.44 3.94
C CYS A 56 -12.04 1.90 5.40
N ALA A 57 -10.90 2.36 5.88
CA ALA A 57 -10.80 2.91 7.22
C ALA A 57 -11.62 4.20 7.35
N ALA A 58 -11.62 5.06 6.33
CA ALA A 58 -12.41 6.29 6.33
C ALA A 58 -13.91 6.00 6.42
N GLU A 59 -14.39 5.05 5.63
CA GLU A 59 -15.79 4.62 5.63
C GLU A 59 -16.22 4.09 7.02
N VAL A 60 -15.38 3.26 7.66
CA VAL A 60 -15.64 2.75 9.02
C VAL A 60 -15.74 3.89 10.04
N LEU A 61 -14.92 4.93 9.92
CA LEU A 61 -15.00 6.11 10.81
C LEU A 61 -16.26 6.93 10.57
N ILE A 62 -16.67 7.13 9.32
CA ILE A 62 -17.91 7.85 8.97
C ILE A 62 -19.12 7.11 9.54
N GLN A 63 -19.15 5.78 9.44
CA GLN A 63 -20.21 4.94 10.02
C GLN A 63 -20.26 5.02 11.56
N ARG A 64 -19.12 5.32 12.21
CA ARG A 64 -19.05 5.60 13.66
C ARG A 64 -19.43 7.03 14.03
N GLY A 65 -19.80 7.87 13.06
CA GLY A 65 -20.24 9.25 13.27
C GLY A 65 -19.11 10.26 13.43
N TYR A 66 -17.86 9.91 13.08
CA TYR A 66 -16.77 10.88 13.03
C TYR A 66 -16.92 11.78 11.81
N PRO A 67 -16.71 13.10 11.96
CA PRO A 67 -16.77 14.03 10.83
C PRO A 67 -15.70 13.64 9.79
N PRO A 68 -15.98 13.84 8.49
CA PRO A 68 -14.93 13.73 7.48
C PRO A 68 -13.76 14.67 7.83
N PRO A 69 -12.50 14.32 7.50
CA PRO A 69 -11.35 15.14 7.85
C PRO A 69 -11.57 16.59 7.40
N ASP A 70 -11.53 17.52 8.36
CA ASP A 70 -11.72 18.95 8.09
C ASP A 70 -10.58 19.43 7.18
N LEU A 71 -10.90 19.68 5.90
CA LEU A 71 -10.08 20.51 5.05
C LEU A 71 -10.06 21.94 5.65
N PRO A 72 -8.91 22.63 5.66
CA PRO A 72 -8.88 24.01 6.14
C PRO A 72 -9.92 24.85 5.39
N PRO A 73 -10.64 25.74 6.08
CA PRO A 73 -11.63 26.58 5.44
C PRO A 73 -10.97 27.39 4.34
N GLU A 74 -11.51 27.28 3.12
CA GLU A 74 -11.13 28.14 2.01
C GLU A 74 -11.17 29.60 2.47
N PRO A 75 -10.13 30.40 2.19
CA PRO A 75 -9.95 31.74 2.74
C PRO A 75 -11.08 32.74 2.38
N ASN A 76 -12.04 32.34 1.55
CA ASN A 76 -13.14 33.19 1.06
C ASN A 76 -14.54 32.68 1.43
N SER A 77 -14.73 32.10 2.62
CA SER A 77 -16.09 31.84 3.13
C SER A 77 -16.62 33.04 3.95
N PRO A 78 -17.80 33.60 3.63
CA PRO A 78 -18.32 34.85 4.21
C PRO A 78 -18.80 34.74 5.68
N ALA A 79 -18.61 33.60 6.34
CA ALA A 79 -18.98 33.38 7.74
C ALA A 79 -18.00 34.02 8.74
N ALA A 80 -16.86 34.54 8.28
CA ALA A 80 -15.92 35.29 9.10
C ALA A 80 -16.12 36.80 8.93
N SER A 81 -17.01 37.38 9.72
CA SER A 81 -16.96 38.83 9.98
C SER A 81 -17.38 39.11 11.42
N PRO A 82 -16.46 39.55 12.28
CA PRO A 82 -16.85 40.22 13.52
C PRO A 82 -17.21 41.68 13.20
N ASN A 83 -18.10 42.26 14.01
CA ASN A 83 -18.47 43.68 14.07
C ASN A 83 -19.34 44.28 12.94
N THR A 84 -20.65 44.30 13.20
CA THR A 84 -21.53 45.40 12.79
C THR A 84 -21.99 46.19 14.02
N ARG A 85 -21.11 46.99 14.63
CA ARG A 85 -21.55 48.09 15.51
C ARG A 85 -21.36 49.41 14.76
N SER A 86 -22.47 49.92 14.25
CA SER A 86 -22.63 51.18 13.53
C SER A 86 -22.04 52.39 14.30
N PRO A 87 -21.34 53.33 13.63
CA PRO A 87 -20.94 54.59 14.21
C PRO A 87 -22.06 55.63 14.01
N ARG A 88 -22.62 56.17 15.11
CA ARG A 88 -23.30 57.46 15.06
C ARG A 88 -23.11 58.17 16.39
N GLY A 89 -22.35 59.26 16.35
CA GLY A 89 -21.96 60.03 17.51
C GLY A 89 -23.08 60.89 18.08
N ALA A 90 -22.98 61.18 19.37
CA ALA A 90 -23.49 62.39 20.01
C ALA A 90 -22.62 62.73 21.22
N ARG A 91 -22.36 64.03 21.37
CA ARG A 91 -21.39 64.69 22.26
C ARG A 91 -21.82 64.66 23.73
N ARG A 92 -20.87 64.59 24.67
CA ARG A 92 -20.78 65.51 25.85
C ARG A 92 -19.42 65.41 26.57
N PRO A 93 -18.97 66.48 27.26
CA PRO A 93 -17.55 66.77 27.57
C PRO A 93 -17.07 66.22 28.93
N PRO A 94 -15.75 66.26 29.24
CA PRO A 94 -15.20 65.69 30.47
C PRO A 94 -15.17 66.72 31.62
N PRO A 95 -15.21 66.27 32.89
CA PRO A 95 -14.60 67.00 33.97
C PRO A 95 -13.32 66.31 34.46
N LYS A 96 -12.38 67.16 34.86
CA LYS A 96 -11.04 66.86 35.37
C LYS A 96 -11.10 66.49 36.86
N THR A 97 -10.12 65.67 37.30
CA THR A 97 -9.13 65.91 38.36
C THR A 97 -8.96 64.79 39.40
N THR A 98 -7.70 64.68 39.81
CA THR A 98 -7.11 64.15 41.07
C THR A 98 -7.06 62.64 41.30
N ASP A 99 -5.83 62.13 41.17
CA ASP A 99 -5.06 61.48 42.24
C ASP A 99 -5.85 60.63 43.25
N ARG A 100 -5.51 59.34 43.33
CA ARG A 100 -5.07 58.65 44.56
C ARG A 100 -5.13 57.13 44.36
N LEU A 101 -3.96 56.51 44.53
CA LEU A 101 -3.80 55.11 44.88
C LEU A 101 -4.64 54.81 46.14
N ASP A 102 -5.40 53.71 46.14
CA ASP A 102 -5.41 52.84 47.32
C ASP A 102 -5.89 51.42 46.99
N ARG A 103 -5.31 50.48 47.72
CA ARG A 103 -5.36 49.05 47.55
C ARG A 103 -6.06 48.50 48.79
N VAL A 104 -6.88 47.47 48.59
CA VAL A 104 -7.29 46.43 49.56
C VAL A 104 -8.55 46.71 50.43
N LEU A 105 -9.35 45.62 50.56
CA LEU A 105 -10.41 45.28 51.53
C LEU A 105 -11.81 45.74 51.08
N ARG A 106 -12.84 44.90 50.86
CA ARG A 106 -13.24 43.63 51.51
C ARG A 106 -14.46 43.02 50.74
N PRO A 107 -15.18 41.97 51.22
CA PRO A 107 -15.63 40.82 50.42
C PRO A 107 -17.11 40.92 49.95
N GLY A 108 -17.37 40.53 48.71
CA GLY A 108 -18.72 40.58 48.13
C GLY A 108 -19.07 39.28 47.44
N PHE A 109 -20.07 38.59 47.99
CA PHE A 109 -20.74 37.42 47.43
C PHE A 109 -21.21 37.71 45.99
N GLY A 110 -20.82 36.85 45.05
CA GLY A 110 -21.28 36.88 43.67
C GLY A 110 -21.50 35.46 43.18
N THR A 111 -22.72 34.97 43.32
CA THR A 111 -23.21 33.72 42.74
C THR A 111 -23.22 33.82 41.21
N TYR A 112 -22.17 33.29 40.57
CA TYR A 112 -22.25 32.84 39.19
C TYR A 112 -21.50 31.50 39.10
N PRO A 113 -22.15 30.39 38.72
CA PRO A 113 -21.41 29.23 38.28
C PRO A 113 -20.86 29.60 36.90
N GLY A 114 -19.71 30.27 36.89
CA GLY A 114 -18.89 30.37 35.71
C GLY A 114 -18.62 28.94 35.27
N ARG A 115 -19.26 28.52 34.16
CA ARG A 115 -18.82 27.35 33.41
C ARG A 115 -17.33 27.57 33.18
N ARG A 116 -16.50 26.89 33.96
CA ARG A 116 -15.23 26.38 33.47
C ARG A 116 -15.61 25.71 32.15
N ARG A 117 -15.35 26.38 31.02
CA ARG A 117 -15.14 25.65 29.76
C ARG A 117 -13.96 24.76 30.11
N LYS A 118 -14.28 23.55 30.57
CA LYS A 118 -13.34 22.44 30.61
C LYS A 118 -12.76 22.47 29.21
N ASP A 119 -11.46 22.74 29.08
CA ASP A 119 -10.71 22.49 27.87
C ASP A 119 -10.99 21.04 27.51
N MET A 120 -12.04 20.84 26.72
CA MET A 120 -12.45 19.55 26.21
C MET A 120 -11.52 19.38 25.03
N SER A 121 -10.31 18.91 25.31
CA SER A 121 -9.47 18.31 24.28
C SER A 121 -10.39 17.42 23.44
N PRO A 122 -10.39 17.56 22.09
CA PRO A 122 -11.27 16.76 21.26
C PRO A 122 -11.11 15.29 21.65
N ALA A 123 -12.23 14.61 21.89
CA ALA A 123 -12.19 13.22 22.31
C ALA A 123 -11.42 12.40 21.26
N PRO A 124 -10.54 11.47 21.69
CA PRO A 124 -9.75 10.67 20.75
C PRO A 124 -10.69 9.90 19.82
N MET A 125 -10.36 9.85 18.53
CA MET A 125 -11.13 9.05 17.58
C MET A 125 -10.81 7.58 17.80
N LEU A 126 -11.84 6.76 17.99
CA LEU A 126 -11.70 5.32 18.21
C LEU A 126 -12.04 4.56 16.93
N PHE A 127 -11.12 3.69 16.53
CA PHE A 127 -11.25 2.86 15.35
C PHE A 127 -11.32 1.38 15.71
N PRO A 128 -12.40 0.65 15.35
CA PRO A 128 -12.47 -0.79 15.55
C PRO A 128 -11.62 -1.52 14.49
N CYS A 129 -10.50 -2.12 14.92
CA CYS A 129 -9.67 -2.86 13.98
C CYS A 129 -10.38 -4.14 13.51
N PRO A 130 -10.62 -4.35 12.19
CA PRO A 130 -11.30 -5.55 11.69
C PRO A 130 -10.44 -6.82 11.80
N SER A 131 -9.12 -6.68 12.02
CA SER A 131 -8.20 -7.82 12.11
C SER A 131 -8.03 -8.36 13.53
N CYS A 132 -8.02 -7.48 14.54
CA CYS A 132 -7.83 -7.90 15.94
C CYS A 132 -8.98 -7.54 16.88
N HIS A 133 -10.04 -6.91 16.36
CA HIS A 133 -11.24 -6.51 17.09
C HIS A 133 -11.01 -5.58 18.29
N LYS A 134 -9.83 -4.96 18.40
CA LYS A 134 -9.52 -3.96 19.42
C LYS A 134 -9.96 -2.56 18.94
N GLU A 135 -10.44 -1.75 19.87
CA GLU A 135 -10.64 -0.32 19.66
C GLU A 135 -9.26 0.36 19.72
N VAL A 136 -8.92 1.08 18.65
CA VAL A 136 -7.63 1.73 18.46
C VAL A 136 -7.80 3.23 18.51
N GLU A 137 -7.07 3.89 19.41
CA GLU A 137 -7.04 5.34 19.50
C GLU A 137 -6.24 5.93 18.33
N LEU A 138 -6.87 6.79 17.55
CA LEU A 138 -6.25 7.59 16.51
C LEU A 138 -5.95 9.00 17.04
N GLY A 139 -4.97 9.67 16.43
CA GLY A 139 -4.61 11.04 16.75
C GLY A 139 -5.71 12.06 16.39
N GLU A 140 -5.47 13.32 16.73
CA GLU A 140 -6.41 14.43 16.44
C GLU A 140 -6.71 14.58 14.96
N ARG A 141 -5.78 14.18 14.07
CA ARG A 141 -5.97 14.20 12.62
C ARG A 141 -6.41 12.85 12.04
N GLY A 142 -6.83 11.91 12.89
CA GLY A 142 -7.39 10.61 12.53
C GLY A 142 -6.46 9.78 11.65
N LEU A 143 -6.99 9.30 10.51
CA LEU A 143 -6.24 8.44 9.57
C LEU A 143 -5.06 9.12 8.89
N THR A 144 -5.01 10.45 8.87
CA THR A 144 -3.90 11.17 8.26
C THR A 144 -2.61 11.08 9.07
N ASP A 145 -2.70 10.65 10.34
CA ASP A 145 -1.54 10.33 11.18
C ASP A 145 -1.08 8.87 11.03
N CYS A 146 -1.89 8.01 10.39
CA CYS A 146 -1.50 6.63 10.14
C CYS A 146 -0.44 6.56 9.03
N LEU A 147 0.60 5.75 9.26
CA LEU A 147 1.66 5.54 8.29
C LEU A 147 1.17 4.71 7.11
N ARG A 148 1.62 5.02 5.89
CA ARG A 148 1.38 4.16 4.71
C ARG A 148 2.26 2.91 4.74
N ASN A 149 1.69 1.74 4.47
CA ASN A 149 2.44 0.48 4.36
C ASN A 149 2.96 0.26 2.92
N LEU A 150 4.02 0.99 2.56
CA LEU A 150 4.62 0.88 1.23
C LEU A 150 5.18 -0.52 0.94
N THR A 151 5.54 -1.28 1.98
CA THR A 151 6.02 -2.66 1.83
C THR A 151 4.88 -3.55 1.32
N LEU A 152 3.71 -3.50 1.95
CA LEU A 152 2.54 -4.25 1.49
C LEU A 152 2.11 -3.78 0.10
N GLU A 153 2.13 -2.47 -0.18
CA GLU A 153 1.83 -1.92 -1.51
C GLU A 153 2.75 -2.52 -2.59
N ARG A 154 4.06 -2.62 -2.33
CA ARG A 154 5.02 -3.25 -3.25
C ARG A 154 4.80 -4.76 -3.41
N ILE A 155 4.42 -5.47 -2.34
CA ILE A 155 4.12 -6.90 -2.41
C ILE A 155 2.87 -7.14 -3.27
N VAL A 156 1.81 -6.39 -3.01
CA VAL A 156 0.56 -6.40 -3.80
C VAL A 156 0.87 -6.11 -5.26
N GLU A 157 1.67 -5.07 -5.56
CA GLU A 157 2.04 -4.71 -6.92
C GLU A 157 2.79 -5.84 -7.64
N ARG A 158 3.81 -6.42 -6.97
CA ARG A 158 4.54 -7.57 -7.52
C ARG A 158 3.60 -8.75 -7.73
N TYR A 159 2.69 -9.03 -6.80
CA TYR A 159 1.73 -10.11 -6.93
C TYR A 159 0.86 -9.91 -8.17
N ARG A 160 0.28 -8.71 -8.36
CA ARG A 160 -0.50 -8.37 -9.57
C ARG A 160 0.33 -8.59 -10.82
N HIS A 161 1.56 -8.10 -10.83
CA HIS A 161 2.47 -8.29 -11.95
C HIS A 161 2.76 -9.78 -12.22
N THR A 162 2.97 -10.57 -11.17
CA THR A 162 3.18 -12.03 -11.29
C THR A 162 1.92 -12.79 -11.66
N VAL A 163 0.71 -12.33 -11.31
CA VAL A 163 -0.54 -12.99 -11.73
C VAL A 163 -0.86 -12.61 -13.17
N SER A 164 -0.73 -11.34 -13.52
CA SER A 164 -0.90 -10.84 -14.89
C SER A 164 0.11 -11.46 -15.86
N LEU A 165 1.36 -11.67 -15.45
CA LEU A 165 2.38 -12.31 -16.29
C LEU A 165 2.46 -13.83 -16.12
N GLY A 166 2.19 -14.35 -14.93
CA GLY A 166 2.51 -15.71 -14.50
C GLY A 166 1.36 -16.71 -14.56
N SER A 167 0.30 -16.39 -15.32
CA SER A 167 -0.60 -17.40 -15.86
C SER A 167 -0.53 -17.50 -17.39
N VAL A 168 0.35 -16.73 -18.05
CA VAL A 168 0.55 -16.81 -19.49
C VAL A 168 1.72 -17.75 -19.74
N ALA A 169 1.45 -18.90 -20.36
CA ALA A 169 2.48 -19.80 -20.86
C ALA A 169 3.48 -18.99 -21.71
N ILE A 170 4.78 -19.04 -21.37
CA ILE A 170 5.82 -18.38 -22.16
C ILE A 170 5.94 -19.16 -23.46
N MET A 171 5.64 -18.53 -24.60
CA MET A 171 5.60 -19.21 -25.88
C MET A 171 6.98 -19.27 -26.54
N CYS A 172 7.21 -20.30 -27.36
CA CYS A 172 8.42 -20.40 -28.17
C CYS A 172 8.44 -19.32 -29.27
N GLY A 173 9.55 -18.58 -29.37
CA GLY A 173 9.72 -17.54 -30.38
C GLY A 173 10.10 -18.02 -31.79
N PHE A 174 10.28 -19.32 -32.00
CA PHE A 174 10.84 -19.89 -33.24
C PHE A 174 9.91 -20.90 -33.93
N CYS A 175 8.79 -21.26 -33.31
CA CYS A 175 7.76 -22.06 -33.97
C CYS A 175 7.09 -21.22 -35.08
N LYS A 176 6.78 -21.84 -36.21
CA LYS A 176 5.97 -21.20 -37.27
C LYS A 176 4.51 -21.14 -36.81
N ALA A 177 3.86 -19.98 -36.98
CA ALA A 177 2.42 -19.87 -36.77
C ALA A 177 1.68 -20.80 -37.76
N PRO A 178 0.55 -21.44 -37.37
CA PRO A 178 -0.22 -21.29 -36.14
C PRO A 178 0.15 -22.23 -34.98
N GLN A 179 1.19 -23.07 -35.13
CA GLN A 179 1.57 -24.10 -34.15
C GLN A 179 2.65 -23.61 -33.17
N SER A 180 2.47 -22.43 -32.57
CA SER A 180 3.41 -21.97 -31.54
C SER A 180 3.21 -22.79 -30.26
N LEU A 181 4.27 -23.51 -29.87
CA LEU A 181 4.27 -24.31 -28.66
C LEU A 181 4.73 -23.49 -27.47
N GLU A 182 4.32 -23.91 -26.27
CA GLU A 182 4.88 -23.40 -25.03
C GLU A 182 6.38 -23.69 -24.96
N ALA A 183 7.15 -22.69 -24.52
CA ALA A 183 8.57 -22.82 -24.31
C ALA A 183 8.84 -23.66 -23.06
N THR A 184 9.73 -24.62 -23.20
CA THR A 184 10.18 -25.49 -22.11
C THR A 184 11.58 -25.13 -21.65
N LYS A 185 12.33 -24.36 -22.46
CA LYS A 185 13.72 -23.99 -22.22
C LYS A 185 13.96 -22.53 -22.60
N GLY A 186 14.74 -21.81 -21.80
CA GLY A 186 15.30 -20.51 -22.14
C GLY A 186 16.81 -20.62 -22.35
N CYS A 187 17.38 -19.68 -23.11
CA CYS A 187 18.82 -19.53 -23.25
C CYS A 187 19.21 -18.09 -22.87
N ALA A 188 20.10 -17.94 -21.87
CA ALA A 188 20.52 -16.61 -21.40
C ALA A 188 21.38 -15.87 -22.43
N ASP A 189 22.23 -16.60 -23.16
CA ASP A 189 23.10 -16.03 -24.20
C ASP A 189 22.30 -15.64 -25.46
N CYS A 190 21.36 -16.48 -25.89
CA CYS A 190 20.46 -16.17 -27.01
C CYS A 190 19.28 -15.25 -26.63
N ARG A 191 19.10 -14.95 -25.34
CA ARG A 191 18.01 -14.14 -24.79
C ARG A 191 16.64 -14.51 -25.36
N SER A 192 16.37 -15.81 -25.43
CA SER A 192 15.17 -16.32 -26.09
C SER A 192 14.66 -17.63 -25.50
N ASN A 193 13.38 -17.89 -25.73
CA ASN A 193 12.62 -19.02 -25.21
C ASN A 193 12.26 -20.01 -26.34
N PHE A 194 12.47 -21.29 -26.10
CA PHE A 194 12.36 -22.38 -27.08
C PHE A 194 11.46 -23.49 -26.55
N CYS A 195 10.66 -24.09 -27.43
CA CYS A 195 10.10 -25.41 -27.20
C CYS A 195 11.21 -26.46 -27.33
N ASN A 196 10.94 -27.71 -26.94
CA ASN A 196 11.95 -28.78 -26.98
C ASN A 196 12.52 -29.04 -28.39
N GLU A 197 11.71 -28.92 -29.44
CA GLU A 197 12.15 -29.15 -30.81
C GLU A 197 13.04 -28.02 -31.31
N CYS A 198 12.55 -26.77 -31.23
CA CYS A 198 13.33 -25.60 -31.64
C CYS A 198 14.64 -25.51 -30.84
N PHE A 199 14.64 -25.87 -29.56
CA PHE A 199 15.86 -25.86 -28.78
C PHE A 199 16.93 -26.82 -29.33
N LYS A 200 16.56 -28.05 -29.70
CA LYS A 200 17.49 -29.04 -30.28
C LYS A 200 18.03 -28.60 -31.63
N LEU A 201 17.21 -27.91 -32.44
CA LEU A 201 17.61 -27.38 -33.73
C LEU A 201 18.60 -26.21 -33.58
N TYR A 202 18.40 -25.34 -32.60
CA TYR A 202 19.24 -24.16 -32.39
C TYR A 202 20.47 -24.45 -31.51
N HIS A 203 20.46 -25.50 -30.68
CA HIS A 203 21.57 -25.92 -29.82
C HIS A 203 21.92 -27.41 -30.06
N PRO A 204 22.46 -27.77 -31.25
CA PRO A 204 22.91 -29.13 -31.51
C PRO A 204 24.13 -29.47 -30.67
N TRP A 205 24.21 -30.71 -30.17
CA TRP A 205 25.33 -31.20 -29.38
C TRP A 205 26.67 -31.02 -30.11
N GLY A 206 27.70 -30.59 -29.39
CA GLY A 206 29.04 -30.40 -29.94
C GLY A 206 29.25 -29.07 -30.68
N THR A 207 28.26 -28.18 -30.70
CA THR A 207 28.39 -26.83 -31.26
C THR A 207 28.71 -25.81 -30.17
N LEU A 208 29.29 -24.65 -30.53
CA LEU A 208 29.50 -23.54 -29.60
C LEU A 208 28.19 -23.10 -28.91
N ARG A 209 27.06 -23.20 -29.63
CA ARG A 209 25.74 -22.89 -29.08
C ARG A 209 25.25 -23.88 -28.03
N SER A 210 25.71 -25.12 -28.05
CA SER A 210 25.37 -26.09 -26.98
C SER A 210 26.03 -25.78 -25.64
N GLN A 211 27.04 -24.89 -25.63
CA GLN A 211 27.70 -24.40 -24.43
C GLN A 211 27.02 -23.17 -23.84
N HIS A 212 25.93 -22.69 -24.44
CA HIS A 212 25.17 -21.58 -23.90
C HIS A 212 24.53 -21.94 -22.56
N GLU A 213 24.32 -20.93 -21.72
CA GLU A 213 23.68 -21.06 -20.43
C GLU A 213 22.16 -21.27 -20.61
N HIS A 214 21.71 -22.47 -20.28
CA HIS A 214 20.31 -22.86 -20.33
C HIS A 214 19.61 -22.45 -19.03
N ILE A 215 18.49 -21.74 -19.15
CA ILE A 215 17.69 -21.24 -18.03
C ILE A 215 16.24 -21.68 -18.17
N LEU A 216 15.43 -21.47 -17.13
CA LEU A 216 13.98 -21.59 -17.24
C LEU A 216 13.44 -20.52 -18.21
N PRO A 217 12.33 -20.80 -18.91
CA PRO A 217 11.64 -19.79 -19.71
C PRO A 217 11.36 -18.54 -18.87
N THR A 218 11.75 -17.38 -19.38
CA THR A 218 11.60 -16.10 -18.68
C THR A 218 11.30 -14.99 -19.67
N ASN A 219 10.52 -13.99 -19.24
CA ASN A 219 10.35 -12.74 -19.98
C ASN A 219 11.43 -11.72 -19.65
N ASN A 220 12.27 -11.99 -18.64
CA ASN A 220 13.30 -11.07 -18.15
C ASN A 220 14.68 -11.73 -18.24
N PHE A 221 15.37 -11.55 -19.36
CA PHE A 221 16.76 -11.96 -19.50
C PHE A 221 17.65 -10.92 -18.83
N ARG A 222 18.30 -11.29 -17.71
CA ARG A 222 19.26 -10.39 -17.07
C ARG A 222 20.51 -10.26 -17.95
N PRO A 223 21.02 -9.05 -18.20
CA PRO A 223 22.33 -8.89 -18.79
C PRO A 223 23.38 -9.45 -17.84
N LYS A 224 24.33 -10.24 -18.36
CA LYS A 224 25.56 -10.58 -17.63
C LYS A 224 26.24 -9.24 -17.32
N SER A 225 26.35 -8.91 -16.02
CA SER A 225 27.07 -7.73 -15.56
C SER A 225 28.50 -7.81 -16.08
N LEU A 226 28.93 -6.81 -16.84
CA LEU A 226 30.35 -6.61 -17.09
C LEU A 226 31.00 -6.33 -15.73
N SER A 227 31.69 -7.33 -15.19
CA SER A 227 32.66 -7.12 -14.12
C SER A 227 33.78 -6.28 -14.70
N LEU A 228 33.73 -4.98 -14.43
CA LEU A 228 34.89 -4.07 -14.53
C LEU A 228 35.82 -4.34 -13.34
#